data_AF-A0A1F5ZHZ5-F1
#
_entry.id   AF-A0A1F5ZHZ5-F1
#
_cell.length_a   1.000
_cell.length_b   1.000
_cell.length_c   1.000
_cell.angle_alpha   90.00
_cell.angle_beta   90.00
_cell.angle_gamma   90.00
#
_symmetry.space_group_name_H-M   'P 1'
#
loop_
_entity.id
_entity.type
_entity.pdbx_description
1 polymer ?
#
loop_
_entity_poly.entity_id
_entity_poly.type
_entity_poly.pdbx_seq_one_letter_code
_entity_poly.pdbx_strand_id
1 'polypeptide(L)'
;MKGSAPIVMMIGGVAMAAIFLSVAAVQSSAKQGNVLSAQAKPALANTDGSEVLLNFNTPTPTPTPTPKPTPTPTPKPTPTPTPTPTPIPVTSEQLDSWFTKYSNLYSVDRSLLWRIAVCESRLKPGAVNGDYAGLFQFGPLTWIGTRTAMNMDPNPDLRFNPEEAIRTAAFKLATPRGSKPWPYCGK
;
A
#
# COMPACT_ATOMS: atom_id res chain seq x y z
N MET A 1 -16.03 28.37 -50.83
CA MET A 1 -14.94 27.49 -51.32
C MET A 1 -13.77 27.60 -50.35
N LYS A 2 -13.08 26.47 -50.08
CA LYS A 2 -12.20 26.14 -48.93
C LYS A 2 -13.04 25.70 -47.72
N GLY A 3 -13.22 24.42 -47.38
CA GLY A 3 -12.46 23.22 -47.71
C GLY A 3 -11.34 23.00 -46.69
N SER A 4 -11.64 22.35 -45.56
CA SER A 4 -10.66 21.72 -44.66
C SER A 4 -11.36 20.68 -43.79
N ALA A 5 -10.74 19.51 -43.74
CA ALA A 5 -11.28 18.20 -43.37
C ALA A 5 -11.59 18.01 -41.87
N PRO A 6 -12.40 16.99 -41.50
CA PRO A 6 -12.53 16.56 -40.11
C PRO A 6 -11.22 15.91 -39.64
N ILE A 7 -10.63 16.43 -38.56
CA ILE A 7 -9.51 15.79 -37.86
C ILE A 7 -10.08 14.57 -37.12
N VAL A 8 -9.85 13.41 -37.74
CA VAL A 8 -9.92 12.09 -37.13
C VAL A 8 -8.85 12.02 -36.04
N MET A 9 -9.24 12.11 -34.78
CA MET A 9 -8.35 11.78 -33.65
C MET A 9 -8.57 10.31 -33.27
N MET A 10 -8.06 9.42 -34.13
CA MET A 10 -7.81 8.01 -33.83
C MET A 10 -6.40 7.89 -33.26
N ILE A 11 -6.30 7.72 -31.94
CA ILE A 11 -5.17 7.14 -31.20
C ILE A 11 -5.79 6.68 -29.88
N GLY A 12 -5.76 5.44 -29.43
CA GLY A 12 -5.12 4.22 -29.86
C GLY A 12 -5.35 3.30 -28.67
N GLY A 13 -6.36 2.44 -28.77
CA GLY A 13 -6.69 1.50 -27.71
C GLY A 13 -5.55 0.51 -27.52
N VAL A 14 -4.92 0.53 -26.35
CA VAL A 14 -4.03 -0.56 -25.93
C VAL A 14 -4.88 -1.52 -25.11
N ALA A 15 -5.04 -2.72 -25.63
CA ALA A 15 -5.68 -3.84 -24.98
C ALA A 15 -4.96 -4.15 -23.65
N MET A 16 -5.67 -4.01 -22.53
CA MET A 16 -5.25 -4.59 -21.25
C MET A 16 -5.45 -6.10 -21.35
N ALA A 17 -4.39 -6.81 -21.71
CA ALA A 17 -4.33 -8.27 -21.61
C ALA A 17 -4.39 -8.65 -20.13
N ALA A 18 -5.49 -9.28 -19.72
CA ALA A 18 -5.66 -9.88 -18.41
C ALA A 18 -4.73 -11.09 -18.29
N ILE A 19 -3.63 -10.94 -17.53
CA ILE A 19 -2.79 -12.07 -17.11
C ILE A 19 -3.40 -12.63 -15.82
N PHE A 20 -4.20 -13.69 -15.98
CA PHE A 20 -4.57 -14.58 -14.89
C PHE A 20 -3.36 -15.45 -14.54
N LEU A 21 -2.71 -15.18 -13.42
CA LEU A 21 -1.77 -16.13 -12.81
C LEU A 21 -2.48 -16.87 -11.68
N SER A 22 -3.03 -18.03 -12.01
CA SER A 22 -3.49 -19.04 -11.06
C SER A 22 -2.26 -19.79 -10.54
N VAL A 23 -1.99 -19.74 -9.23
CA VAL A 23 -1.16 -20.76 -8.58
C VAL A 23 -1.92 -21.33 -7.39
N ALA A 24 -2.02 -22.66 -7.43
CA ALA A 24 -2.84 -23.53 -6.63
C ALA A 24 -2.49 -23.52 -5.14
N ALA A 25 -3.51 -23.76 -4.32
CA ALA A 25 -3.38 -24.18 -2.93
C ALA A 25 -2.60 -25.50 -2.85
N VAL A 26 -1.57 -25.54 -2.00
CA VAL A 26 -0.95 -26.79 -1.52
C VAL A 26 -1.53 -27.09 -0.14
N GLN A 27 -2.25 -28.21 -0.06
CA GLN A 27 -2.68 -28.85 1.18
C GLN A 27 -1.59 -29.77 1.74
N SER A 28 -1.65 -29.92 3.08
CA SER A 28 -1.37 -31.13 3.86
C SER A 28 0.08 -31.56 4.14
N SER A 29 0.41 -31.71 5.43
CA SER A 29 0.47 -33.01 6.11
C SER A 29 1.42 -32.97 7.31
N ALA A 30 0.91 -33.42 8.46
CA ALA A 30 1.69 -33.74 9.64
C ALA A 30 2.76 -34.80 9.33
N LYS A 31 4.00 -34.59 9.79
CA LYS A 31 5.03 -35.62 9.78
C LYS A 31 5.10 -36.30 11.14
N GLN A 32 4.67 -37.55 11.13
CA GLN A 32 4.86 -38.55 12.14
C GLN A 32 6.33 -39.03 12.10
N GLY A 33 7.06 -38.86 13.20
CA GLY A 33 8.42 -39.35 13.39
C GLY A 33 8.42 -40.66 14.19
N ASN A 34 8.43 -41.76 13.46
CA ASN A 34 8.54 -43.14 13.92
C ASN A 34 10.01 -43.46 14.26
N VAL A 35 10.32 -43.81 15.51
CA VAL A 35 11.62 -44.41 15.87
C VAL A 35 11.51 -45.93 15.82
N LEU A 36 11.75 -46.48 14.63
CA LEU A 36 12.18 -47.86 14.46
C LEU A 36 13.59 -47.99 15.06
N SER A 37 13.76 -48.81 16.09
CA SER A 37 15.05 -49.41 16.37
C SER A 37 14.90 -50.93 16.44
N ALA A 38 15.86 -51.57 15.79
CA ALA A 38 15.84 -52.95 15.36
C ALA A 38 16.08 -53.96 16.50
N GLN A 39 15.33 -55.05 16.37
CA GLN A 39 15.58 -56.46 16.69
C GLN A 39 16.92 -56.88 17.32
N ALA A 40 16.83 -57.76 18.33
CA ALA A 40 17.55 -59.03 18.33
C ALA A 40 16.85 -60.07 19.25
N LYS A 41 16.47 -61.21 18.67
CA LYS A 41 16.16 -62.47 19.37
C LYS A 41 17.08 -63.54 18.79
N PRO A 42 17.80 -64.30 19.62
CA PRO A 42 18.05 -65.70 19.33
C PRO A 42 17.34 -66.61 20.36
N ALA A 43 16.77 -67.71 19.86
CA ALA A 43 16.35 -68.88 20.64
C ALA A 43 17.60 -69.58 21.23
N LEU A 44 17.62 -70.60 22.09
CA LEU A 44 16.70 -71.59 22.68
C LEU A 44 17.54 -72.27 23.80
N ALA A 45 17.01 -72.66 24.96
CA ALA A 45 17.39 -73.89 25.66
C ALA A 45 16.62 -74.05 26.99
N ASN A 46 16.13 -75.27 27.22
CA ASN A 46 15.59 -75.77 28.48
C ASN A 46 16.71 -76.42 29.33
N THR A 47 16.38 -76.56 30.63
CA THR A 47 16.94 -77.45 31.68
C THR A 47 18.39 -77.26 32.10
N ASP A 48 18.62 -76.66 33.27
CA ASP A 48 19.10 -77.33 34.50
C ASP A 48 19.23 -76.28 35.62
N GLY A 49 19.06 -76.69 36.88
CA GLY A 49 19.01 -75.81 38.04
C GLY A 49 20.32 -75.09 38.35
N SER A 50 20.27 -73.77 38.46
CA SER A 50 21.21 -72.95 39.26
C SER A 50 20.63 -71.56 39.44
N GLU A 51 20.53 -71.11 40.68
CA GLU A 51 19.97 -69.80 41.03
C GLU A 51 20.81 -68.68 40.43
N VAL A 52 20.25 -67.96 39.46
CA VAL A 52 20.86 -66.75 38.90
C VAL A 52 20.22 -65.55 39.60
N LEU A 53 20.97 -64.94 40.52
CA LEU A 53 20.63 -63.68 41.18
C LEU A 53 20.41 -62.59 40.13
N LEU A 54 19.15 -62.23 39.86
CA LEU A 54 18.80 -61.12 38.98
C LEU A 54 19.05 -59.80 39.72
N ASN A 55 20.18 -59.15 39.39
CA ASN A 55 20.57 -57.86 39.94
C ASN A 55 19.71 -56.74 39.31
N PHE A 56 18.72 -56.23 40.04
CA PHE A 56 17.90 -55.10 39.60
C PHE A 56 18.63 -53.77 39.88
N ASN A 57 19.33 -53.24 38.87
CA ASN A 57 19.83 -51.87 38.90
C ASN A 57 18.65 -50.92 38.67
N THR A 58 18.18 -50.25 39.72
CA THR A 58 17.23 -49.14 39.64
C THR A 58 17.88 -47.94 38.94
N PRO A 59 17.35 -47.45 37.81
CA PRO A 59 17.90 -46.26 37.16
C PRO A 59 17.65 -45.03 38.03
N THR A 60 18.71 -44.27 38.29
CA THR A 60 18.64 -42.99 38.99
C THR A 60 17.88 -41.97 38.13
N PRO A 61 16.92 -41.19 38.69
CA PRO A 61 16.20 -40.20 37.89
C PRO A 61 17.16 -39.13 37.39
N THR A 62 17.22 -38.96 36.07
CA THR A 62 18.00 -37.93 35.39
C THR A 62 17.40 -36.55 35.71
N PRO A 63 18.19 -35.54 36.11
CA PRO A 63 17.68 -34.21 36.38
C PRO A 63 17.05 -33.62 35.11
N THR A 64 15.81 -33.14 35.25
CA THR A 64 15.07 -32.48 34.17
C THR A 64 15.74 -31.14 33.83
N PRO A 65 16.04 -30.84 32.56
CA PRO A 65 16.65 -29.58 32.18
C PRO A 65 15.71 -28.41 32.50
N THR A 66 16.24 -27.39 33.19
CA THR A 66 15.52 -26.15 33.48
C THR A 66 15.25 -25.39 32.17
N PRO A 67 14.01 -24.93 31.91
CA PRO A 67 13.72 -24.18 30.69
C PRO A 67 14.53 -22.89 30.67
N LYS A 68 15.23 -22.66 29.56
CA LYS A 68 16.00 -21.44 29.31
C LYS A 68 15.04 -20.24 29.24
N PRO A 69 15.37 -19.08 29.84
CA PRO A 69 14.53 -17.90 29.74
C PRO A 69 14.31 -17.51 28.28
N THR A 70 13.03 -17.37 27.92
CA THR A 70 12.60 -16.90 26.60
C THR A 70 13.01 -15.44 26.45
N PRO A 71 13.69 -15.04 25.36
CA PRO A 71 14.06 -13.65 25.16
C PRO A 71 12.80 -12.78 25.07
N THR A 72 12.78 -11.70 25.84
CA THR A 72 11.72 -10.69 25.79
C THR A 72 11.75 -9.99 24.42
N PRO A 73 10.61 -9.81 23.73
CA PRO A 73 10.59 -9.13 22.45
C PRO A 73 11.09 -7.70 22.61
N THR A 74 12.12 -7.34 21.84
CA THR A 74 12.63 -5.97 21.78
C THR A 74 11.54 -5.06 21.21
N PRO A 75 11.24 -3.90 21.83
CA PRO A 75 10.26 -2.97 21.29
C PRO A 75 10.69 -2.53 19.89
N LYS A 76 9.78 -2.65 18.92
CA LYS A 76 10.00 -2.18 17.55
C LYS A 76 10.21 -0.66 17.59
N PRO A 77 11.21 -0.10 16.89
CA PRO A 77 11.39 1.33 16.81
C PRO A 77 10.11 2.00 16.30
N THR A 78 9.66 3.02 17.03
CA THR A 78 8.54 3.87 16.62
C THR A 78 8.94 4.62 15.35
N PRO A 79 8.13 4.62 14.28
CA PRO A 79 8.45 5.37 13.08
C PRO A 79 8.62 6.85 13.44
N THR A 80 9.77 7.41 13.08
CA THR A 80 10.04 8.85 13.22
C THR A 80 9.04 9.61 12.34
N PRO A 81 8.44 10.73 12.82
CA PRO A 81 7.54 11.52 11.99
C PRO A 81 8.27 11.99 10.74
N THR A 82 7.74 11.64 9.56
CA THR A 82 8.25 12.17 8.29
C THR A 82 8.08 13.69 8.30
N PRO A 83 9.12 14.47 7.95
CA PRO A 83 8.99 15.92 7.90
C PRO A 83 7.87 16.30 6.94
N THR A 84 6.94 17.15 7.40
CA THR A 84 5.94 17.74 6.52
C THR A 84 6.67 18.62 5.49
N PRO A 85 6.46 18.42 4.18
CA PRO A 85 7.10 19.23 3.17
C PRO A 85 6.79 20.71 3.40
N THR A 86 7.83 21.54 3.36
CA THR A 86 7.69 22.99 3.55
C THR A 86 6.90 23.58 2.38
N PRO A 87 5.80 24.32 2.63
CA PRO A 87 5.04 24.92 1.54
C PRO A 87 5.90 25.93 0.79
N ILE A 88 5.85 25.86 -0.54
CA ILE A 88 6.51 26.83 -1.42
C ILE A 88 5.81 28.18 -1.23
N PRO A 89 6.54 29.29 -0.99
CA PRO A 89 5.93 30.62 -0.97
C PRO A 89 5.40 30.93 -2.37
N VAL A 90 4.11 31.22 -2.46
CA VAL A 90 3.42 31.53 -3.72
C VAL A 90 2.63 32.82 -3.58
N THR A 91 2.72 33.68 -4.58
CA THR A 91 1.97 34.94 -4.60
C THR A 91 0.54 34.71 -5.08
N SER A 92 -0.35 35.65 -4.76
CA SER A 92 -1.73 35.66 -5.28
C SER A 92 -1.77 35.66 -6.80
N GLU A 93 -0.88 36.39 -7.45
CA GLU A 93 -0.82 36.52 -8.91
C GLU A 93 -0.35 35.20 -9.56
N GLN A 94 0.61 34.52 -8.94
CA GLN A 94 1.05 33.20 -9.40
C GLN A 94 -0.08 32.16 -9.30
N LEU A 95 -0.80 32.15 -8.17
CA LEU A 95 -1.98 31.30 -8.01
C LEU A 95 -3.01 31.60 -9.09
N ASP A 96 -3.38 32.87 -9.28
CA ASP A 96 -4.35 33.31 -10.27
C ASP A 96 -3.97 32.85 -11.70
N SER A 97 -2.69 33.00 -12.04
CA SER A 97 -2.12 32.54 -13.31
C SER A 97 -2.27 31.03 -13.50
N TRP A 98 -1.94 30.22 -12.50
CA TRP A 98 -2.07 28.77 -12.59
C TRP A 98 -3.53 28.31 -12.67
N PHE A 99 -4.44 28.92 -11.90
CA PHE A 99 -5.88 28.63 -12.01
C PHE A 99 -6.37 28.88 -13.43
N THR A 100 -6.01 30.02 -14.02
CA THR A 100 -6.35 30.37 -15.41
C THR A 100 -5.72 29.42 -16.43
N LYS A 101 -4.44 29.11 -16.28
CA LYS A 101 -3.69 28.19 -17.16
C LYS A 101 -4.35 26.82 -17.23
N TYR A 102 -4.66 26.22 -16.08
CA TYR A 102 -5.16 24.85 -16.04
C TYR A 102 -6.67 24.73 -16.23
N SER A 103 -7.45 25.76 -15.87
CA SER A 103 -8.86 25.82 -16.26
C SER A 103 -9.01 25.80 -17.77
N ASN A 104 -8.17 26.58 -18.47
CA ASN A 104 -8.17 26.63 -19.94
C ASN A 104 -7.64 25.33 -20.55
N LEU A 105 -6.55 24.78 -20.00
CA LEU A 105 -5.94 23.55 -20.53
C LEU A 105 -6.90 22.35 -20.51
N TYR A 106 -7.71 22.23 -19.46
CA TYR A 106 -8.63 21.09 -19.27
C TYR A 106 -10.09 21.44 -19.54
N SER A 107 -10.37 22.65 -20.04
CA SER A 107 -11.74 23.13 -20.32
C SER A 107 -12.69 23.02 -19.11
N VAL A 108 -12.20 23.40 -17.93
CA VAL A 108 -12.97 23.42 -16.68
C VAL A 108 -13.33 24.84 -16.31
N ASP A 109 -14.51 25.06 -15.72
CA ASP A 109 -14.89 26.36 -15.19
C ASP A 109 -13.88 26.82 -14.11
N ARG A 110 -13.22 27.96 -14.38
CA ARG A 110 -12.22 28.53 -13.48
C ARG A 110 -12.80 28.86 -12.12
N SER A 111 -14.03 29.36 -12.08
CA SER A 111 -14.71 29.76 -10.85
C SER A 111 -15.01 28.55 -9.96
N LEU A 112 -15.41 27.43 -10.54
CA LEU A 112 -15.58 26.15 -9.86
C LEU A 112 -14.25 25.64 -9.28
N LEU A 113 -13.19 25.64 -10.09
CA LEU A 113 -11.87 25.18 -9.66
C LEU A 113 -11.35 26.03 -8.48
N TRP A 114 -11.46 27.36 -8.58
CA TRP A 114 -11.12 28.29 -7.51
C TRP A 114 -11.97 28.07 -6.26
N ARG A 115 -13.30 27.95 -6.43
CA ARG A 115 -14.26 27.76 -5.33
C ARG A 115 -13.98 26.49 -4.54
N ILE A 116 -13.61 25.40 -5.22
CA ILE A 116 -13.19 24.17 -4.54
C ILE A 116 -11.96 24.44 -3.68
N ALA A 117 -10.91 25.06 -4.24
CA ALA A 117 -9.68 25.32 -3.47
C ALA A 117 -9.90 26.25 -2.25
N VAL A 118 -10.75 27.27 -2.39
CA VAL A 118 -11.14 28.15 -1.28
C VAL A 118 -11.91 27.36 -0.22
N CYS A 119 -12.87 26.53 -0.64
CA CYS A 119 -13.71 25.73 0.26
C CYS A 119 -12.89 24.69 1.03
N GLU A 120 -11.96 24.00 0.37
CA GLU A 120 -11.17 22.93 0.95
C GLU A 120 -10.06 23.42 1.88
N SER A 121 -9.34 24.50 1.51
CA SER A 121 -8.13 24.91 2.24
C SER A 121 -8.04 26.41 2.54
N ARG A 122 -8.97 27.22 2.03
CA ARG A 122 -8.84 28.69 1.98
C ARG A 122 -7.57 29.13 1.25
N LEU A 123 -7.25 28.44 0.14
CA LEU A 123 -6.05 28.68 -0.68
C LEU A 123 -4.72 28.49 0.07
N LYS A 124 -4.66 27.51 0.99
CA LYS A 124 -3.45 27.21 1.76
C LYS A 124 -2.79 25.93 1.24
N PRO A 125 -1.64 25.99 0.53
CA PRO A 125 -0.97 24.80 0.01
C PRO A 125 -0.49 23.84 1.11
N GLY A 126 -0.18 24.37 2.29
CA GLY A 126 0.21 23.58 3.47
C GLY A 126 -0.96 23.02 4.30
N ALA A 127 -2.20 23.13 3.84
CA ALA A 127 -3.35 22.60 4.58
C ALA A 127 -3.29 21.06 4.68
N VAL A 128 -3.60 20.55 5.87
CA VAL A 128 -3.64 19.12 6.19
C VAL A 128 -4.87 18.84 7.04
N ASN A 129 -5.62 17.79 6.68
CA ASN A 129 -6.73 17.25 7.46
C ASN A 129 -6.69 15.72 7.41
N GLY A 130 -6.10 15.09 8.43
CA GLY A 130 -5.79 13.66 8.41
C GLY A 130 -4.91 13.31 7.19
N ASP A 131 -5.34 12.35 6.39
CA ASP A 131 -4.62 11.94 5.18
C ASP A 131 -4.80 12.89 3.99
N TYR A 132 -5.68 13.89 4.09
CA TYR A 132 -5.95 14.85 3.01
C TYR A 132 -5.01 16.05 3.12
N ALA A 133 -4.44 16.47 1.99
CA ALA A 133 -3.44 17.54 1.97
C ALA A 133 -3.57 18.44 0.75
N GLY A 134 -3.04 19.66 0.86
CA GLY A 134 -2.89 20.60 -0.23
C GLY A 134 -4.09 21.50 -0.46
N LEU A 135 -4.00 22.33 -1.50
CA LEU A 135 -5.03 23.30 -1.87
C LEU A 135 -6.44 22.69 -2.03
N PHE A 136 -6.49 21.45 -2.51
CA PHE A 136 -7.72 20.74 -2.85
C PHE A 136 -8.00 19.57 -1.92
N GLN A 137 -7.25 19.44 -0.81
CA GLN A 137 -7.44 18.35 0.15
C GLN A 137 -7.52 16.98 -0.54
N PHE A 138 -6.57 16.64 -1.42
CA PHE A 138 -6.55 15.34 -2.09
C PHE A 138 -6.14 14.24 -1.10
N GLY A 139 -6.82 13.09 -1.13
CA GLY A 139 -6.34 11.87 -0.47
C GLY A 139 -5.23 11.19 -1.29
N PRO A 140 -4.29 10.45 -0.66
CA PRO A 140 -3.11 9.92 -1.34
C PRO A 140 -3.46 8.95 -2.47
N LEU A 141 -4.44 8.07 -2.27
CA LEU A 141 -4.86 7.11 -3.31
C LEU A 141 -5.51 7.79 -4.51
N THR A 142 -6.33 8.82 -4.26
CA THR A 142 -6.97 9.58 -5.34
C THR A 142 -5.91 10.39 -6.11
N TRP A 143 -4.94 10.95 -5.41
CA TRP A 143 -3.81 11.65 -6.01
C TRP A 143 -3.02 10.72 -6.94
N ILE A 144 -2.53 9.59 -6.42
CA ILE A 144 -1.74 8.61 -7.17
C ILE A 144 -2.50 8.16 -8.42
N GLY A 145 -3.77 7.78 -8.29
CA GLY A 145 -4.57 7.33 -9.42
C GLY A 145 -4.78 8.42 -10.48
N THR A 146 -5.02 9.66 -10.04
CA THR A 146 -5.23 10.80 -10.96
C THR A 146 -3.94 11.16 -11.70
N ARG A 147 -2.81 11.25 -10.98
CA ARG A 147 -1.48 11.56 -11.56
C ARG A 147 -0.98 10.49 -12.51
N THR A 148 -1.23 9.23 -12.18
CA THR A 148 -0.94 8.08 -13.07
C THR A 148 -1.74 8.20 -14.36
N ALA A 149 -3.03 8.56 -14.29
CA ALA A 149 -3.85 8.78 -15.48
C ALA A 149 -3.39 9.99 -16.32
N MET A 150 -2.69 10.95 -15.72
CA MET A 150 -2.05 12.08 -16.41
C MET A 150 -0.67 11.73 -16.98
N ASN A 151 -0.14 10.53 -16.72
CA ASN A 151 1.22 10.12 -17.03
C ASN A 151 2.28 11.06 -16.39
N MET A 152 2.02 11.49 -15.15
CA MET A 152 2.87 12.39 -14.35
C MET A 152 3.30 11.74 -13.03
N ASP A 153 4.30 12.32 -12.35
CA ASP A 153 4.85 11.81 -11.09
C ASP A 153 3.72 11.60 -10.03
N PRO A 154 3.45 10.35 -9.60
CA PRO A 154 2.37 10.05 -8.67
C PRO A 154 2.72 10.33 -7.20
N ASN A 155 3.90 10.86 -6.87
CA ASN A 155 4.31 11.13 -5.49
C ASN A 155 3.25 11.96 -4.73
N PRO A 156 2.66 11.43 -3.64
CA PRO A 156 1.62 12.12 -2.88
C PRO A 156 2.08 13.41 -2.19
N ASP A 157 3.38 13.62 -1.99
CA ASP A 157 3.89 14.86 -1.39
C ASP A 157 3.74 16.07 -2.32
N LEU A 158 3.56 15.83 -3.63
CA LEU A 158 3.27 16.89 -4.59
C LEU A 158 1.90 17.55 -4.38
N ARG A 159 1.03 17.01 -3.51
CA ARG A 159 -0.21 17.68 -3.06
C ARG A 159 0.07 19.04 -2.42
N PHE A 160 1.24 19.20 -1.79
CA PHE A 160 1.67 20.45 -1.16
C PHE A 160 2.22 21.46 -2.16
N ASN A 161 2.52 21.03 -3.39
CA ASN A 161 2.89 21.93 -4.47
C ASN A 161 1.61 22.53 -5.10
N PRO A 162 1.41 23.86 -5.02
CA PRO A 162 0.18 24.49 -5.49
C PRO A 162 -0.04 24.38 -7.00
N GLU A 163 1.01 24.48 -7.83
CA GLU A 163 0.88 24.32 -9.29
C GLU A 163 0.40 22.91 -9.64
N GLU A 164 1.07 21.90 -9.08
CA GLU A 164 0.74 20.49 -9.32
C GLU A 164 -0.66 20.15 -8.77
N ALA A 165 -1.05 20.71 -7.63
CA ALA A 165 -2.37 20.52 -7.06
C ALA A 165 -3.47 21.13 -7.95
N ILE A 166 -3.30 22.36 -8.44
CA ILE A 166 -4.25 23.03 -9.35
C ILE A 166 -4.37 22.25 -10.66
N ARG A 167 -3.24 21.85 -11.25
CA ARG A 167 -3.21 21.06 -12.49
C ARG A 167 -3.97 19.74 -12.33
N THR A 168 -3.71 19.02 -11.24
CA THR A 168 -4.30 17.71 -10.98
C THR A 168 -5.80 17.82 -10.70
N ALA A 169 -6.22 18.84 -9.95
CA ALA A 169 -7.64 19.12 -9.71
C ALA A 169 -8.39 19.48 -11.00
N ALA A 170 -7.80 20.32 -11.85
CA ALA A 170 -8.39 20.68 -13.14
C ALA A 170 -8.56 19.45 -14.04
N PHE A 171 -7.53 18.61 -14.19
CA PHE A 171 -7.67 17.34 -14.91
C PHE A 171 -8.75 16.46 -14.30
N LYS A 172 -8.79 16.33 -12.96
CA LYS A 172 -9.77 15.49 -12.29
C LYS A 172 -11.20 15.95 -12.57
N LEU A 173 -11.46 17.25 -12.50
CA LEU A 173 -12.78 17.84 -12.77
C LEU A 173 -13.22 17.66 -14.24
N ALA A 174 -12.28 17.60 -15.18
CA ALA A 174 -12.59 17.32 -16.58
C ALA A 174 -13.03 15.87 -16.84
N THR A 175 -12.81 14.94 -15.89
CA THR A 175 -13.24 13.55 -16.04
C THR A 175 -14.73 13.37 -15.71
N PRO A 176 -15.40 12.33 -16.24
CA PRO A 176 -16.74 11.97 -15.81
C PRO A 176 -16.79 11.73 -14.30
N ARG A 177 -17.74 12.39 -13.60
CA ARG A 177 -17.83 12.41 -12.13
C ARG A 177 -16.59 13.02 -11.46
N GLY A 178 -15.92 13.94 -12.12
CA GLY A 178 -14.71 14.61 -11.65
C GLY A 178 -14.87 15.35 -10.33
N SER A 179 -16.07 15.85 -10.01
CA SER A 179 -16.38 16.51 -8.74
C SER A 179 -16.63 15.56 -7.57
N LYS A 180 -16.69 14.23 -7.80
CA LYS A 180 -16.95 13.22 -6.75
C LYS A 180 -16.03 13.32 -5.52
N PRO A 181 -14.72 13.64 -5.64
CA PRO A 181 -13.86 13.84 -4.47
C PRO A 181 -14.28 15.03 -3.58
N TRP A 182 -15.07 15.97 -4.11
CA TRP A 182 -15.49 17.20 -3.43
C TRP A 182 -17.02 17.28 -3.34
N PRO A 183 -17.69 16.40 -2.57
CA PRO A 183 -19.16 16.31 -2.52
C PRO A 183 -19.85 17.58 -1.99
N TYR A 184 -19.15 18.40 -1.21
CA TYR A 184 -19.64 19.67 -0.68
C TYR A 184 -19.10 20.86 -1.47
N CYS A 185 -17.82 20.86 -1.81
CA CYS A 185 -17.16 21.99 -2.45
C CYS A 185 -17.32 22.01 -3.99
N GLY A 186 -17.64 20.87 -4.62
CA GLY A 186 -17.73 20.71 -6.08
C GLY A 186 -19.14 20.72 -6.68
N LYS A 187 -20.15 21.17 -5.91
CA LYS A 187 -21.54 21.36 -6.36
C LYS A 187 -21.77 22.75 -6.87
#